data_AF-A0A2Z2HXP2-F1
#
_entry.id   AF-A0A2Z2HXP2-F1
#
_cell.length_a   1.000
_cell.length_b   1.000
_cell.length_c   1.000
_cell.angle_alpha   90.00
_cell.angle_beta   90.00
_cell.angle_gamma   90.00
#
_symmetry.space_group_name_H-M   'P 1'
#
loop_
_entity.id
_entity.type
_entity.pdbx_description
1 polymer ?
#
loop_
_entity_poly.entity_id
_entity_poly.type
_entity_poly.pdbx_seq_one_letter_code
_entity_poly.pdbx_strand_id
1 'polypeptide(L)'
;MGNKTISLRAETYRRLERAKRGDESFSDVVDRLLVDDENPFREFVGFVDEDELDTVRHESSTFRAEMNTRFADGGDGGDDGSGR
;
A
#
# COMPACT_ATOMS: atom_id res chain seq x y z
N MET A 1 -15.72 -8.89 24.67
CA MET A 1 -16.02 -9.27 23.26
C MET A 1 -16.05 -10.78 23.20
N GLY A 2 -17.13 -11.38 22.69
CA GLY A 2 -17.23 -12.84 22.58
C GLY A 2 -16.34 -13.36 21.45
N ASN A 3 -15.79 -14.57 21.60
CA ASN A 3 -15.12 -15.25 20.50
C ASN A 3 -16.11 -16.07 19.68
N LYS A 4 -15.86 -16.19 18.39
CA LYS A 4 -16.58 -17.11 17.51
C LYS A 4 -15.57 -17.89 16.69
N THR A 5 -15.75 -19.20 16.64
CA THR A 5 -14.95 -20.07 15.78
C THR A 5 -15.63 -20.15 14.42
N ILE A 6 -14.91 -19.77 13.37
CA ILE A 6 -15.35 -19.89 11.98
C ILE A 6 -14.46 -20.89 11.25
N SER A 7 -15.04 -21.63 10.31
CA SER A 7 -14.26 -22.47 9.40
C SER A 7 -13.81 -21.64 8.20
N LEU A 8 -12.52 -21.69 7.89
CA LEU A 8 -11.93 -21.00 6.74
C LEU A 8 -11.53 -22.00 5.67
N ARG A 9 -11.60 -21.57 4.41
CA ARG A 9 -10.96 -22.32 3.32
C ARG A 9 -9.46 -22.35 3.57
N ALA A 10 -8.81 -23.46 3.26
CA ALA A 10 -7.36 -23.62 3.40
C ALA A 10 -6.56 -22.56 2.63
N GLU A 11 -7.08 -22.09 1.48
CA GLU A 11 -6.49 -20.98 0.73
C GLU A 11 -6.57 -19.64 1.49
N THR A 12 -7.72 -19.33 2.09
CA THR A 12 -7.95 -18.10 2.86
C THR A 12 -7.08 -18.09 4.12
N TYR A 13 -7.02 -19.22 4.82
CA TYR A 13 -6.13 -19.37 5.98
C TYR A 13 -4.68 -19.04 5.63
N ARG A 14 -4.14 -19.63 4.55
CA ARG A 14 -2.76 -19.38 4.09
C ARG A 14 -2.53 -17.93 3.67
N ARG A 15 -3.54 -17.26 3.12
CA ARG A 15 -3.44 -15.83 2.79
C ARG A 15 -3.34 -14.97 4.05
N LEU A 16 -4.17 -15.25 5.06
CA LEU A 16 -4.12 -14.55 6.34
C LEU A 16 -2.80 -14.81 7.08
N GLU A 17 -2.30 -16.05 7.04
CA GLU A 17 -1.03 -16.43 7.63
C GLU A 17 0.15 -15.65 7.02
N ARG A 18 0.16 -15.47 5.70
CA ARG A 18 1.18 -14.64 5.01
C ARG A 18 1.03 -13.15 5.29
N ALA A 19 -0.18 -12.70 5.57
CA ALA A 19 -0.46 -11.30 5.88
C ALA A 19 -0.13 -10.94 7.34
N LYS A 20 0.11 -11.95 8.19
CA LYS A 20 0.45 -11.79 9.59
C LYS A 20 1.84 -11.18 9.77
N ARG A 21 1.95 -10.21 10.67
CA ARG A 21 3.14 -9.45 11.04
C ARG A 21 3.52 -9.75 12.48
N GLY A 22 4.69 -10.37 12.67
CA GLY A 22 5.16 -10.76 14.00
C GLY A 22 4.17 -11.68 14.71
N ASP A 23 3.85 -11.33 15.96
CA ASP A 23 3.03 -12.15 16.85
C ASP A 23 1.53 -11.77 16.86
N GLU A 24 1.05 -10.97 15.91
CA GLU A 24 -0.35 -10.51 15.88
C GLU A 24 -1.36 -11.67 15.77
N SER A 25 -2.56 -11.50 16.34
CA SER A 25 -3.60 -12.52 16.23
C SER A 25 -4.27 -12.50 14.85
N PHE A 26 -4.92 -13.60 14.46
CA PHE A 26 -5.71 -13.61 13.23
C PHE A 26 -6.85 -12.59 13.25
N SER A 27 -7.40 -12.30 14.42
CA SER A 27 -8.40 -11.24 14.56
C SER A 27 -7.80 -9.88 14.24
N ASP A 28 -6.59 -9.59 14.73
CA ASP A 28 -5.91 -8.32 14.44
C ASP A 28 -5.59 -8.17 12.94
N VAL A 29 -5.19 -9.26 12.27
CA VAL A 29 -4.98 -9.27 10.81
C VAL A 29 -6.28 -8.95 10.08
N VAL A 30 -7.38 -9.60 10.48
CA VAL A 30 -8.70 -9.40 9.85
C VAL A 30 -9.16 -7.96 10.07
N ASP A 31 -9.10 -7.45 11.28
CA ASP A 31 -9.49 -6.08 11.60
C ASP A 31 -8.63 -5.08 10.80
N ARG A 32 -7.31 -5.27 10.74
CA ARG A 32 -6.42 -4.42 9.94
C ARG A 32 -6.76 -4.42 8.45
N LEU A 33 -7.02 -5.59 7.87
CA LEU A 33 -7.34 -5.71 6.44
C LEU A 33 -8.74 -5.19 6.11
N LEU A 34 -9.67 -5.23 7.06
CA LEU A 34 -11.02 -4.69 6.90
C LEU A 34 -11.09 -3.17 7.13
N VAL A 35 -10.16 -2.60 7.92
CA VAL A 35 -10.04 -1.15 8.10
C VAL A 35 -9.62 -0.44 6.79
N ASP A 36 -8.94 -1.13 5.87
CA ASP A 36 -8.57 -0.58 4.55
C ASP A 36 -9.78 -0.38 3.58
N ASP A 37 -10.99 -0.87 3.90
CA ASP A 37 -12.19 -0.67 3.07
C ASP A 37 -12.87 0.71 3.28
N GLU A 38 -12.53 1.42 4.36
CA GLU A 38 -12.75 2.86 4.47
C GLU A 38 -11.55 3.57 3.86
N ASN A 39 -11.50 3.59 2.52
CA ASN A 39 -10.55 4.45 1.81
C ASN A 39 -10.68 5.86 2.44
N PRO A 40 -9.62 6.38 3.09
CA PRO A 40 -9.72 7.62 3.88
C PRO A 40 -10.06 8.81 2.99
N PHE A 41 -9.91 8.66 1.67
CA PHE A 41 -10.30 9.65 0.66
C PHE A 41 -11.75 9.52 0.19
N ARG A 42 -12.49 8.48 0.63
CA ARG A 42 -13.89 8.24 0.28
C ARG A 42 -14.81 9.31 0.87
N GLU A 43 -14.50 9.83 2.05
CA GLU A 43 -15.20 10.97 2.65
C GLU A 43 -15.00 12.27 1.86
N PHE A 44 -13.92 12.37 1.09
CA PHE A 44 -13.60 13.56 0.28
C PHE A 44 -14.19 13.50 -1.14
N VAL A 45 -14.93 12.44 -1.47
CA VAL A 45 -15.63 12.32 -2.77
C VAL A 45 -16.71 13.40 -2.85
N GLY A 46 -16.53 14.35 -3.79
CA GLY A 46 -17.43 15.48 -4.01
C GLY A 46 -17.02 16.80 -3.35
N PHE A 47 -15.86 16.85 -2.67
CA PHE A 47 -15.32 18.11 -2.11
C PHE A 47 -14.54 18.98 -3.10
N VAL A 48 -14.17 18.42 -4.25
CA VAL A 48 -13.38 19.08 -5.30
C VAL A 48 -14.09 18.92 -6.63
N ASP A 49 -14.12 20.00 -7.40
CA ASP A 49 -14.67 20.03 -8.74
C ASP A 49 -13.72 19.36 -9.75
N GLU A 50 -14.22 19.08 -10.95
CA GLU A 50 -13.48 18.33 -11.99
C GLU A 50 -12.16 19.02 -12.40
N ASP A 51 -12.16 20.35 -12.44
CA ASP A 51 -10.98 21.17 -12.73
C ASP A 51 -9.89 21.09 -11.62
N GLU A 52 -10.31 21.04 -10.35
CA GLU A 52 -9.41 20.90 -9.21
C GLU A 52 -8.83 19.48 -9.13
N LEU A 53 -9.64 18.47 -9.48
CA LEU A 53 -9.19 17.09 -9.62
C LEU A 53 -8.14 16.93 -10.72
N ASP A 54 -8.32 17.58 -11.87
CA ASP A 54 -7.33 17.56 -12.94
C ASP A 54 -6.04 18.26 -12.54
N THR A 55 -6.12 19.33 -11.76
CA THR A 55 -4.94 19.98 -11.17
C THR A 55 -4.17 19.02 -10.26
N VAL A 56 -4.85 18.36 -9.32
CA VAL A 56 -4.22 17.37 -8.42
C VAL A 56 -3.60 16.20 -9.21
N ARG A 57 -4.29 15.73 -10.26
CA ARG A 57 -3.79 14.65 -11.12
C ARG A 57 -2.52 15.07 -11.86
N HIS A 58 -2.51 16.29 -12.42
CA HIS A 58 -1.34 16.85 -13.09
C HIS A 58 -0.14 16.95 -12.14
N GLU A 59 -0.31 17.58 -10.98
CA GLU A 59 0.76 17.74 -10.00
C GLU A 59 1.30 16.40 -9.50
N SER A 60 0.41 15.43 -9.24
CA SER A 60 0.81 14.07 -8.84
C SER A 60 1.60 13.35 -9.92
N SER A 61 1.21 13.48 -11.18
CA SER A 61 1.96 12.88 -12.30
C SER A 61 3.35 13.51 -12.47
N THR A 62 3.44 14.83 -12.33
CA THR A 62 4.70 15.58 -12.40
C THR A 62 5.64 15.16 -11.28
N PHE A 63 5.15 15.14 -10.04
CA PHE A 63 5.91 14.68 -8.88
C PHE A 63 6.44 13.25 -9.06
N ARG A 64 5.62 12.32 -9.55
CA ARG A 64 6.04 10.93 -9.80
C ARG A 64 7.11 10.83 -10.87
N ALA A 65 7.00 11.62 -11.95
CA ALA A 65 8.00 11.67 -13.01
C ALA A 65 9.34 12.23 -12.50
N GLU A 66 9.30 13.30 -11.71
CA GLU A 66 10.50 13.89 -11.08
C GLU A 66 11.17 12.91 -10.11
N MET A 67 10.39 12.26 -9.25
CA MET A 67 10.90 11.25 -8.32
C MET A 67 11.52 10.08 -9.07
N ASN A 68 10.83 9.54 -10.09
CA ASN A 68 11.38 8.47 -10.92
C ASN A 68 12.69 8.87 -11.60
N THR A 69 12.80 10.12 -12.05
CA THR A 69 14.04 10.66 -12.65
C THR A 69 15.17 10.75 -11.61
N ARG A 70 14.88 11.24 -10.39
CA ARG A 70 15.87 11.28 -9.30
C ARG A 70 16.34 9.89 -8.88
N PHE A 71 15.44 8.92 -8.83
CA PHE A 71 15.80 7.54 -8.50
C PHE A 71 16.54 6.83 -9.64
N ALA A 72 16.33 7.23 -10.89
CA ALA A 72 17.09 6.73 -12.04
C ALA A 72 18.51 7.34 -12.11
N ASP A 73 18.68 8.61 -11.71
CA ASP A 73 19.96 9.32 -11.71
C ASP A 73 20.86 8.94 -10.51
N GLY A 74 20.26 8.58 -9.36
CA GLY A 74 20.98 8.10 -8.18
C GLY A 74 21.44 6.63 -8.23
N GLY A 75 21.29 5.96 -9.36
CA GLY A 75 21.61 4.53 -9.55
C GLY A 75 23.04 4.21 -10.02
N ASP A 76 23.86 5.23 -10.31
CA ASP A 76 25.26 5.03 -10.73
C ASP A 76 26.20 5.16 -9.51
N GLY A 77 26.35 4.06 -8.77
CA GLY A 77 27.14 4.05 -7.55
C GLY A 77 27.30 2.68 -6.93
N GLY A 78 27.65 1.67 -7.74
CA GLY A 78 28.03 0.37 -7.19
C GLY A 78 28.24 -0.69 -8.27
N ASP A 79 29.50 -0.86 -8.67
CA ASP A 79 30.25 -2.14 -8.63
C ASP A 79 31.39 -2.10 -9.67
N ASP A 80 32.51 -1.45 -9.31
CA ASP A 80 33.79 -1.64 -10.00
C ASP A 80 34.48 -2.92 -9.48
N GLY A 81 33.86 -4.05 -9.76
CA GLY A 81 34.54 -5.33 -9.69
C GLY A 81 35.52 -5.49 -10.85
N SER A 82 36.82 -5.39 -10.58
CA SER A 82 37.93 -6.24 -11.12
C SER A 82 39.19 -5.45 -11.48
N GLY A 83 40.30 -5.74 -10.78
CA GLY A 83 41.59 -5.12 -11.13
C GLY A 83 42.84 -5.68 -10.44
N ARG A 84 42.99 -7.02 -10.40
CA ARG A 84 44.23 -7.80 -10.12
C ARG A 84 44.74 -7.88 -8.68
#